data_AF-A0A3C0GK39-F1
#
_entry.id   AF-A0A3C0GK39-F1
#
_cell.length_a   1.000
_cell.length_b   1.000
_cell.length_c   1.000
_cell.angle_alpha   90.00
_cell.angle_beta   90.00
_cell.angle_gamma   90.00
#
_symmetry.space_group_name_H-M   'P 1'
#
loop_
_entity.id
_entity.type
_entity.pdbx_description
1 polymer ?
#
loop_
_entity_poly.entity_id
_entity_poly.type
_entity_poly.pdbx_seq_one_letter_code
_entity_poly.pdbx_strand_id
1 'polypeptide(L)'
;MEEINYKDYGVTSISGRYITYDHIDEFLNSLPVTFKTEVVGRSVRGEAIKSVVFGNGPKRILMWSQMHGNESTTTKAVLDLFNFMNQDSMEASKIWNACTIKIIPILNPDGARDFTRINANEIDLNRDAQNLSQPESKVLKKVYDDFTPDFCFNLHDQRTIFNVGTTHKPATVSFLAPAFDEDRNNSPSRKLSMQLIAAMNSKLQEEIPGQVGRYD
;
A
#
# COMPACT_ATOMS: atom_id res chain seq x y z
N MET A 1 27.72 -0.44 5.01
CA MET A 1 26.39 -1.07 4.98
C MET A 1 26.48 -2.15 3.94
N GLU A 2 26.05 -3.36 4.26
CA GLU A 2 25.97 -4.43 3.27
C GLU A 2 24.96 -4.00 2.21
N GLU A 3 25.33 -4.10 0.93
CA GLU A 3 24.49 -3.63 -0.17
C GLU A 3 23.34 -4.62 -0.37
N ILE A 4 22.12 -4.22 -0.02
CA ILE A 4 20.93 -5.07 -0.16
C ILE A 4 20.58 -5.18 -1.64
N ASN A 5 20.70 -6.38 -2.21
CA ASN A 5 20.41 -6.61 -3.61
C ASN A 5 18.92 -6.94 -3.82
N TYR A 6 18.24 -6.14 -4.64
CA TYR A 6 16.82 -6.33 -4.97
C TYR A 6 16.48 -7.75 -5.47
N LYS A 7 17.42 -8.40 -6.16
CA LYS A 7 17.21 -9.75 -6.72
C LYS A 7 17.02 -10.82 -5.63
N ASP A 8 17.45 -10.56 -4.41
CA ASP A 8 17.40 -11.53 -3.31
C ASP A 8 16.02 -11.59 -2.65
N TYR A 9 15.21 -10.53 -2.78
CA TYR A 9 13.88 -10.46 -2.17
C TYR A 9 12.75 -10.22 -3.17
N GLY A 10 13.03 -9.82 -4.41
CA GLY A 10 12.00 -9.64 -5.44
C GLY A 10 11.22 -10.92 -5.76
N VAL A 11 9.89 -10.85 -5.73
CA VAL A 11 8.99 -11.96 -6.03
C VAL A 11 8.78 -12.05 -7.55
N THR A 12 9.39 -13.06 -8.17
CA THR A 12 9.32 -13.24 -9.64
C THR A 12 8.27 -14.26 -10.09
N SER A 13 7.77 -15.10 -9.17
CA SER A 13 6.72 -16.10 -9.45
C SER A 13 5.36 -15.48 -9.77
N ILE A 14 5.12 -14.25 -9.30
CA ILE A 14 3.87 -13.51 -9.50
C ILE A 14 4.18 -12.35 -10.44
N SER A 15 3.60 -12.37 -11.65
CA SER A 15 3.93 -11.43 -12.71
C SER A 15 2.70 -10.99 -13.50
N GLY A 16 2.89 -10.08 -14.45
CA GLY A 16 1.82 -9.52 -15.26
C GLY A 16 1.10 -8.34 -14.59
N ARG A 17 -0.01 -7.94 -15.22
CA ARG A 17 -0.85 -6.81 -14.79
C ARG A 17 -2.06 -7.24 -13.95
N TYR A 18 -2.44 -8.50 -14.06
CA TYR A 18 -3.68 -8.99 -13.50
C TYR A 18 -3.38 -9.83 -12.26
N ILE A 19 -3.66 -9.29 -11.08
CA ILE A 19 -3.31 -9.90 -9.80
C ILE A 19 -4.57 -9.98 -8.94
N THR A 20 -4.88 -11.18 -8.47
CA THR A 20 -6.02 -11.51 -7.61
C THR A 20 -5.55 -12.35 -6.42
N TYR A 21 -6.42 -12.63 -5.45
CA TYR A 21 -6.06 -13.55 -4.36
C TYR A 21 -5.65 -14.94 -4.85
N ASP A 22 -6.26 -15.45 -5.93
CA ASP A 22 -5.87 -16.74 -6.53
C ASP A 22 -4.38 -16.77 -6.91
N HIS A 23 -3.79 -15.63 -7.26
CA HIS A 23 -2.37 -15.52 -7.62
C HIS A 23 -1.44 -15.40 -6.40
N ILE A 24 -1.89 -14.73 -5.33
CA ILE A 24 -1.04 -14.38 -4.19
C ILE A 24 -1.26 -15.27 -2.97
N ASP A 25 -2.33 -16.08 -2.95
CA ASP A 25 -2.72 -16.87 -1.79
C ASP A 25 -1.66 -17.89 -1.39
N GLU A 26 -1.04 -18.58 -2.34
CA GLU A 26 0.08 -19.49 -2.06
C GLU A 26 1.26 -18.75 -1.41
N PHE A 27 1.59 -17.57 -1.93
CA PHE A 27 2.63 -16.72 -1.35
C PHE A 27 2.26 -16.27 0.08
N LEU A 28 1.04 -15.78 0.31
CA LEU A 28 0.61 -15.34 1.64
C LEU A 28 0.58 -16.49 2.66
N ASN A 29 0.27 -17.70 2.21
CA ASN A 29 0.26 -18.90 3.06
C ASN A 29 1.67 -19.46 3.32
N SER A 30 2.67 -19.11 2.50
CA SER A 30 4.06 -19.52 2.70
C SER A 30 4.85 -18.58 3.62
N LEU A 31 4.29 -17.40 3.95
CA LEU A 31 4.90 -16.49 4.91
C LEU A 31 5.06 -17.18 6.28
N PRO A 32 6.16 -16.92 7.00
CA PRO A 32 6.38 -17.53 8.31
C PRO A 32 5.38 -16.99 9.34
N VAL A 33 5.22 -17.74 10.44
CA VAL A 33 4.28 -17.42 11.53
C VAL A 33 4.46 -16.04 12.18
N THR A 34 5.61 -15.40 11.97
CA THR A 34 5.89 -14.02 12.38
C THR A 34 5.05 -13.01 11.61
N PHE A 35 4.61 -13.36 10.40
CA PHE A 35 3.64 -12.62 9.59
C PHE A 35 2.25 -13.22 9.82
N LYS A 36 1.41 -12.52 10.59
CA LYS A 36 0.07 -12.98 10.92
C LYS A 36 -0.90 -12.62 9.81
N THR A 37 -1.31 -13.61 9.02
CA THR A 37 -2.31 -13.45 7.98
C THR A 37 -3.71 -13.75 8.52
N GLU A 38 -4.66 -12.83 8.30
CA GLU A 38 -6.04 -12.93 8.82
C GLU A 38 -7.05 -12.50 7.75
N VAL A 39 -8.20 -13.17 7.67
CA VAL A 39 -9.35 -12.67 6.91
C VAL A 39 -10.03 -11.59 7.74
N VAL A 40 -10.02 -10.35 7.25
CA VAL A 40 -10.57 -9.17 7.94
C VAL A 40 -11.98 -8.79 7.47
N GLY A 41 -12.46 -9.45 6.42
CA GLY A 41 -13.82 -9.26 5.91
C GLY A 41 -14.01 -9.89 4.55
N ARG A 42 -15.09 -9.51 3.87
CA ARG A 42 -15.44 -10.00 2.54
C ARG A 42 -15.94 -8.88 1.63
N SER A 43 -15.70 -9.03 0.34
CA SER A 43 -16.21 -8.14 -0.71
C SER A 43 -17.72 -8.32 -0.97
N VAL A 44 -18.26 -7.56 -1.91
CA VAL A 44 -19.65 -7.70 -2.39
C VAL A 44 -19.95 -9.12 -2.86
N ARG A 45 -19.05 -9.75 -3.62
CA ARG A 45 -19.22 -11.14 -4.10
C ARG A 45 -18.79 -12.20 -3.09
N GLY A 46 -18.44 -11.79 -1.86
CA GLY A 46 -18.08 -12.69 -0.78
C GLY A 46 -16.62 -13.18 -0.81
N GLU A 47 -15.77 -12.62 -1.66
CA GLU A 47 -14.34 -12.94 -1.68
C GLU A 47 -13.66 -12.45 -0.40
N ALA A 48 -12.75 -13.25 0.13
CA ALA A 48 -12.07 -12.93 1.38
C ALA A 48 -11.12 -11.74 1.19
N ILE A 49 -11.20 -10.76 2.08
CA ILE A 49 -10.22 -9.67 2.19
C ILE A 49 -9.26 -10.05 3.32
N LYS A 50 -7.98 -10.16 3.00
CA LYS A 50 -6.93 -10.58 3.95
C LYS A 50 -6.05 -9.42 4.37
N SER A 51 -5.57 -9.45 5.60
CA SER A 51 -4.50 -8.58 6.08
C SER A 51 -3.31 -9.40 6.57
N VAL A 52 -2.11 -8.84 6.48
CA VAL A 52 -0.88 -9.40 7.04
C VAL A 52 -0.34 -8.43 8.07
N VAL A 53 -0.03 -8.90 9.28
CA VAL A 53 0.56 -8.10 10.37
C VAL A 53 1.93 -8.62 10.73
N PHE A 54 2.90 -7.72 10.85
CA PHE A 54 4.25 -8.02 11.29
C PHE A 54 4.85 -6.79 12.00
N GLY A 55 6.05 -6.92 12.57
CA GLY A 55 6.64 -5.91 13.44
C GLY A 55 6.21 -6.03 14.91
N ASN A 56 6.98 -5.42 15.80
CA ASN A 56 6.69 -5.37 17.25
C ASN A 56 6.93 -3.97 17.85
N GLY A 57 7.27 -2.99 17.01
CA GLY A 57 7.56 -1.63 17.46
C GLY A 57 6.32 -0.77 17.67
N PRO A 58 6.48 0.37 18.36
CA PRO A 58 5.36 1.21 18.79
C PRO A 58 4.69 1.99 17.65
N LYS A 59 5.35 2.18 16.49
CA LYS A 59 4.78 2.94 15.36
C LYS A 59 3.85 2.07 14.54
N ARG A 60 2.57 2.40 14.51
CA ARG A 60 1.54 1.59 13.85
C ARG A 60 1.29 2.11 12.45
N ILE A 61 1.57 1.28 11.44
CA ILE A 61 1.44 1.66 10.04
C ILE A 61 0.39 0.76 9.38
N LEU A 62 -0.64 1.37 8.81
CA LEU A 62 -1.64 0.67 8.00
C LEU A 62 -1.37 0.96 6.52
N MET A 63 -1.34 -0.09 5.69
CA MET A 63 -1.17 0.04 4.25
C MET A 63 -2.25 -0.77 3.53
N TRP A 64 -2.68 -0.33 2.37
CA TRP A 64 -3.53 -1.15 1.51
C TRP A 64 -3.24 -0.87 0.04
N SER A 65 -3.40 -1.91 -0.78
CA SER A 65 -3.25 -1.85 -2.24
C SER A 65 -4.52 -2.39 -2.92
N GLN A 66 -4.59 -2.20 -4.24
CA GLN A 66 -5.71 -2.60 -5.10
C GLN A 66 -7.08 -2.22 -4.50
N MET A 67 -7.21 -0.99 -3.97
CA MET A 67 -8.51 -0.37 -3.72
C MET A 67 -9.23 -0.12 -5.04
N HIS A 68 -8.48 0.31 -6.06
CA HIS A 68 -8.87 0.14 -7.45
C HIS A 68 -8.32 -1.20 -7.93
N GLY A 69 -9.19 -2.12 -8.33
CA GLY A 69 -8.80 -3.50 -8.62
C GLY A 69 -7.80 -3.67 -9.75
N ASN A 70 -7.78 -2.75 -10.71
CA ASN A 70 -6.88 -2.75 -11.85
C ASN A 70 -5.49 -2.12 -11.61
N GLU A 71 -5.17 -1.74 -10.38
CA GLU A 71 -3.91 -1.08 -10.00
C GLU A 71 -3.01 -2.02 -9.18
N SER A 72 -2.42 -3.02 -9.86
CA SER A 72 -1.70 -4.14 -9.22
C SER A 72 -0.21 -3.92 -9.01
N THR A 73 0.36 -2.80 -9.47
CA THR A 73 1.81 -2.56 -9.38
C THR A 73 2.25 -2.51 -7.92
N THR A 74 1.48 -1.83 -7.08
CA THR A 74 1.81 -1.71 -5.65
C THR A 74 1.53 -2.97 -4.85
N THR A 75 0.63 -3.86 -5.30
CA THR A 75 0.44 -5.17 -4.67
C THR A 75 1.70 -6.02 -4.84
N LYS A 76 2.30 -6.03 -6.03
CA LYS A 76 3.59 -6.72 -6.25
C LYS A 76 4.71 -6.15 -5.37
N ALA A 77 4.81 -4.82 -5.27
CA ALA A 77 5.77 -4.17 -4.38
C ALA A 77 5.55 -4.52 -2.89
N VAL A 78 4.29 -4.73 -2.47
CA VAL A 78 3.96 -5.24 -1.13
C VAL A 78 4.47 -6.68 -0.93
N LEU A 79 4.40 -7.54 -1.95
CA LEU A 79 4.96 -8.89 -1.86
C LEU A 79 6.50 -8.86 -1.75
N ASP A 80 7.16 -8.00 -2.52
CA ASP A 80 8.61 -7.78 -2.41
C ASP A 80 8.98 -7.27 -1.01
N LEU A 81 8.17 -6.37 -0.44
CA LEU A 81 8.33 -5.88 0.93
C LEU A 81 8.20 -7.02 1.95
N PHE A 82 7.23 -7.92 1.83
CA PHE A 82 7.12 -9.06 2.73
C PHE A 82 8.37 -9.94 2.69
N ASN A 83 8.88 -10.24 1.48
CA ASN A 83 10.13 -11.00 1.33
C ASN A 83 11.33 -10.27 1.93
N PHE A 84 11.45 -8.96 1.70
CA PHE A 84 12.51 -8.13 2.26
C PHE A 84 12.48 -8.14 3.79
N MET A 85 11.28 -7.98 4.38
CA MET A 85 11.08 -7.97 5.82
C MET A 85 11.29 -9.34 6.47
N ASN A 86 11.31 -10.42 5.67
CA ASN A 86 11.62 -11.77 6.12
C ASN A 86 13.13 -12.08 6.06
N GLN A 87 13.95 -11.22 5.45
CA GLN A 87 15.41 -11.39 5.43
C GLN A 87 16.00 -11.12 6.81
N ASP A 88 17.04 -11.88 7.17
CA ASP A 88 17.88 -11.58 8.33
C ASP A 88 18.84 -10.43 8.00
N SER A 89 18.31 -9.21 7.97
CA SER A 89 19.07 -7.98 7.69
C SER A 89 18.93 -6.97 8.82
N MET A 90 19.94 -6.12 8.96
CA MET A 90 19.93 -5.04 9.95
C MET A 90 18.81 -4.03 9.68
N GLU A 91 18.53 -3.74 8.41
CA GLU A 91 17.50 -2.82 7.95
C GLU A 91 16.10 -3.36 8.27
N ALA A 92 15.81 -4.62 7.93
CA ALA A 92 14.56 -5.26 8.31
C ALA A 92 14.40 -5.28 9.83
N SER A 93 15.43 -5.65 10.58
CA SER A 93 15.41 -5.69 12.05
C SER A 93 15.11 -4.32 12.67
N LYS A 94 15.66 -3.23 12.12
CA LYS A 94 15.35 -1.85 12.58
C LYS A 94 13.87 -1.52 12.37
N ILE A 95 13.31 -1.88 11.21
CA ILE A 95 11.89 -1.63 10.92
C ILE A 95 11.00 -2.49 11.81
N TRP A 96 11.33 -3.78 12.01
CA TRP A 96 10.62 -4.68 12.92
C TRP A 96 10.50 -4.10 14.33
N ASN A 97 11.60 -3.58 14.87
CA ASN A 97 11.67 -3.03 16.23
C ASN A 97 11.04 -1.63 16.35
N ALA A 98 10.96 -0.87 15.25
CA ALA A 98 10.40 0.48 15.25
C ALA A 98 8.89 0.48 14.97
N CYS A 99 8.40 -0.46 14.17
CA CYS A 99 7.06 -0.44 13.62
C CYS A 99 6.29 -1.73 13.92
N THR A 100 4.97 -1.59 14.02
CA THR A 100 3.99 -2.66 13.81
C THR A 100 3.23 -2.30 12.53
N ILE A 101 3.30 -3.15 11.51
CA ILE A 101 2.77 -2.87 10.17
C ILE A 101 1.64 -3.86 9.87
N LYS A 102 0.47 -3.33 9.50
CA LYS A 102 -0.66 -4.10 8.97
C LYS A 102 -0.88 -3.72 7.51
N ILE A 103 -0.88 -4.69 6.61
CA ILE A 103 -1.08 -4.47 5.18
C ILE A 103 -2.28 -5.27 4.68
N ILE A 104 -3.18 -4.66 3.91
CA ILE A 104 -4.21 -5.34 3.11
C ILE A 104 -3.72 -5.40 1.66
N PRO A 105 -3.22 -6.55 1.16
CA PRO A 105 -2.62 -6.63 -0.17
C PRO A 105 -3.63 -6.30 -1.28
N ILE A 106 -4.87 -6.80 -1.17
CA ILE A 106 -5.94 -6.52 -2.13
C ILE A 106 -7.21 -6.17 -1.36
N LEU A 107 -7.58 -4.88 -1.37
CA LEU A 107 -8.80 -4.40 -0.70
C LEU A 107 -10.07 -4.65 -1.52
N ASN A 108 -10.00 -4.51 -2.85
CA ASN A 108 -11.11 -4.73 -3.78
C ASN A 108 -10.87 -6.00 -4.61
N PRO A 109 -11.07 -7.21 -4.04
CA PRO A 109 -10.84 -8.46 -4.76
C PRO A 109 -11.80 -8.64 -5.94
N ASP A 110 -13.02 -8.12 -5.86
CA ASP A 110 -13.99 -8.19 -6.96
C ASP A 110 -13.52 -7.36 -8.17
N GLY A 111 -13.12 -6.11 -7.93
CA GLY A 111 -12.55 -5.27 -8.98
C GLY A 111 -11.23 -5.83 -9.50
N ALA A 112 -10.44 -6.48 -8.65
CA ALA A 112 -9.23 -7.17 -9.08
C ALA A 112 -9.56 -8.33 -10.04
N ARG A 113 -10.62 -9.10 -9.75
CA ARG A 113 -11.12 -10.19 -10.61
C ARG A 113 -11.83 -9.71 -11.89
N ASP A 114 -12.23 -8.46 -11.97
CA ASP A 114 -12.80 -7.91 -13.21
C ASP A 114 -11.81 -6.99 -13.95
N PHE A 115 -10.63 -6.78 -13.38
CA PHE A 115 -9.66 -5.77 -13.80
C PHE A 115 -10.29 -4.37 -13.96
N THR A 116 -11.10 -3.96 -12.99
CA THR A 116 -11.78 -2.66 -12.98
C THR A 116 -11.32 -1.78 -11.83
N ARG A 117 -11.57 -0.47 -11.97
CA ARG A 117 -11.29 0.52 -10.92
C ARG A 117 -12.26 0.40 -9.74
N ILE A 118 -13.50 0.01 -10.04
CA ILE A 118 -14.65 0.02 -9.12
C ILE A 118 -14.87 -1.36 -8.50
N ASN A 119 -15.66 -1.48 -7.44
CA ASN A 119 -16.04 -2.78 -6.89
C ASN A 119 -17.19 -3.42 -7.72
N ALA A 120 -17.70 -4.58 -7.28
CA ALA A 120 -18.78 -5.27 -8.00
C ALA A 120 -20.12 -4.51 -8.07
N ASN A 121 -20.33 -3.49 -7.24
CA ASN A 121 -21.49 -2.60 -7.28
C ASN A 121 -21.24 -1.33 -8.11
N GLU A 122 -20.15 -1.30 -8.87
CA GLU A 122 -19.74 -0.17 -9.71
C GLU A 122 -19.39 1.11 -8.92
N ILE A 123 -19.00 0.97 -7.64
CA ILE A 123 -18.61 2.10 -6.79
C ILE A 123 -17.10 2.23 -6.68
N ASP A 124 -16.60 3.47 -6.80
CA ASP A 124 -15.21 3.82 -6.51
C ASP A 124 -15.00 3.88 -4.99
N LEU A 125 -14.31 2.89 -4.43
CA LEU A 125 -14.05 2.80 -2.98
C LEU A 125 -13.25 4.00 -2.44
N ASN A 126 -12.43 4.65 -3.27
CA ASN A 126 -11.68 5.85 -2.91
C ASN A 126 -12.54 7.12 -2.92
N ARG A 127 -13.83 7.00 -3.21
CA ARG A 127 -14.88 8.03 -3.03
C ARG A 127 -15.90 7.63 -1.97
N ASP A 128 -15.90 6.37 -1.54
CA ASP A 128 -16.84 5.83 -0.56
C ASP A 128 -16.30 5.80 0.89
N ALA A 129 -15.05 6.21 1.12
CA ALA A 129 -14.41 6.13 2.44
C ALA A 129 -15.15 6.91 3.55
N GLN A 130 -15.95 7.93 3.21
CA GLN A 130 -16.79 8.67 4.17
C GLN A 130 -18.20 8.07 4.30
N ASN A 131 -18.81 7.70 3.17
CA ASN A 131 -20.19 7.18 3.14
C ASN A 131 -20.26 5.74 3.68
N LEU A 132 -19.18 4.98 3.55
CA LEU A 132 -19.07 3.59 4.00
C LEU A 132 -20.24 2.73 3.50
N SER A 133 -20.66 2.94 2.24
CA SER A 133 -21.80 2.22 1.68
C SER A 133 -21.42 0.78 1.31
N GLN A 134 -20.16 0.56 0.92
CA GLN A 134 -19.67 -0.72 0.41
C GLN A 134 -19.08 -1.60 1.52
N PRO A 135 -19.16 -2.94 1.38
CA PRO A 135 -18.58 -3.86 2.36
C PRO A 135 -17.06 -3.69 2.47
N GLU A 136 -16.34 -3.46 1.36
CA GLU A 136 -14.89 -3.24 1.37
C GLU A 136 -14.51 -1.97 2.15
N SER A 137 -15.28 -0.88 1.97
CA SER A 137 -15.09 0.37 2.72
C SER A 137 -15.30 0.17 4.22
N LYS A 138 -16.34 -0.58 4.61
CA LYS A 138 -16.62 -0.93 6.01
C LYS A 138 -15.50 -1.78 6.61
N VAL A 139 -14.95 -2.72 5.84
CA VAL A 139 -13.81 -3.55 6.25
C VAL A 139 -12.58 -2.67 6.50
N LEU A 140 -12.23 -1.77 5.57
CA LEU A 140 -11.10 -0.86 5.76
C LEU A 140 -11.30 0.03 6.99
N LYS A 141 -12.50 0.59 7.18
CA LYS A 141 -12.82 1.41 8.36
C LYS A 141 -12.68 0.63 9.66
N LYS A 142 -13.20 -0.59 9.72
CA LYS A 142 -13.05 -1.46 10.89
C LYS A 142 -11.59 -1.77 11.18
N VAL A 143 -10.82 -2.12 10.15
CA VAL A 143 -9.37 -2.36 10.30
C VAL A 143 -8.67 -1.12 10.82
N TYR A 144 -8.99 0.07 10.29
CA TYR A 144 -8.44 1.33 10.77
C TYR A 144 -8.79 1.60 12.24
N ASP A 145 -10.05 1.40 12.64
CA ASP A 145 -10.51 1.66 14.02
C ASP A 145 -9.91 0.68 15.02
N ASP A 146 -9.85 -0.61 14.68
CA ASP A 146 -9.26 -1.63 15.55
C ASP A 146 -7.73 -1.47 15.63
N PHE A 147 -7.11 -1.09 14.50
CA PHE A 147 -5.66 -0.97 14.41
C PHE A 147 -5.11 0.43 14.77
N THR A 148 -5.96 1.44 14.98
CA THR A 148 -5.60 2.82 15.36
C THR A 148 -4.20 3.27 14.88
N PRO A 149 -3.96 3.33 13.56
CA PRO A 149 -2.62 3.57 13.02
C PRO A 149 -2.14 5.01 13.23
N ASP A 150 -0.83 5.18 13.41
CA ASP A 150 -0.16 6.48 13.37
C ASP A 150 -0.06 7.01 11.93
N PHE A 151 0.16 6.10 10.97
CA PHE A 151 0.29 6.42 9.55
C PHE A 151 -0.50 5.46 8.67
N CYS A 152 -1.08 6.00 7.60
CA CYS A 152 -1.79 5.25 6.58
C CYS A 152 -1.15 5.47 5.20
N PHE A 153 -0.95 4.40 4.44
CA PHE A 153 -0.53 4.46 3.05
C PHE A 153 -1.57 3.83 2.14
N ASN A 154 -2.19 4.66 1.30
CA ASN A 154 -3.04 4.22 0.21
C ASN A 154 -2.20 4.04 -1.05
N LEU A 155 -2.04 2.80 -1.51
CA LEU A 155 -1.12 2.46 -2.60
C LEU A 155 -1.87 2.34 -3.93
N HIS A 156 -1.46 3.15 -4.90
CA HIS A 156 -2.09 3.28 -6.21
C HIS A 156 -1.07 3.17 -7.33
N ASP A 157 -1.53 2.81 -8.53
CA ASP A 157 -0.71 2.86 -9.73
C ASP A 157 -0.66 4.29 -10.28
N GLN A 158 0.47 4.62 -10.91
CA GLN A 158 0.65 5.87 -11.64
C GLN A 158 0.72 5.58 -13.14
N ARG A 159 0.04 6.41 -13.94
CA ARG A 159 0.16 6.29 -15.40
C ARG A 159 1.52 6.78 -15.85
N THR A 160 2.14 6.04 -16.78
CA THR A 160 3.47 6.34 -17.33
C THR A 160 3.55 7.63 -18.15
N ILE A 161 2.42 8.28 -18.44
CA ILE A 161 2.34 9.54 -19.19
C ILE A 161 2.66 10.79 -18.37
N PHE A 162 2.76 10.66 -17.03
CA PHE A 162 3.03 11.79 -16.15
C PHE A 162 4.53 11.97 -15.94
N ASN A 163 4.98 13.23 -16.01
CA ASN A 163 6.34 13.64 -15.73
C ASN A 163 6.42 14.49 -14.45
N VAL A 164 7.63 14.62 -13.90
CA VAL A 164 7.87 15.52 -12.76
C VAL A 164 7.93 16.97 -13.25
N GLY A 165 6.89 17.75 -12.91
CA GLY A 165 6.79 19.15 -13.30
C GLY A 165 6.84 19.34 -14.82
N THR A 166 7.78 20.16 -15.28
CA THR A 166 8.02 20.42 -16.72
C THR A 166 9.18 19.58 -17.29
N THR A 167 9.71 18.62 -16.53
CA THR A 167 10.84 17.80 -16.98
C THR A 167 10.40 16.68 -17.94
N HIS A 168 11.35 16.06 -18.64
CA HIS A 168 11.12 14.85 -19.43
C HIS A 168 11.21 13.56 -18.62
N LYS A 169 11.44 13.66 -17.30
CA LYS A 169 11.59 12.48 -16.44
C LYS A 169 10.21 12.00 -15.99
N PRO A 170 9.92 10.70 -16.08
CA PRO A 170 8.64 10.16 -15.63
C PRO A 170 8.50 10.34 -14.12
N ALA A 171 7.27 10.57 -13.66
CA ALA A 171 6.93 10.59 -12.25
C ALA A 171 6.77 9.15 -11.72
N THR A 172 7.88 8.42 -11.64
CA THR A 172 7.95 7.00 -11.25
C THR A 172 7.32 6.73 -9.88
N VAL A 173 7.52 7.62 -8.91
CA VAL A 173 6.79 7.61 -7.62
C VAL A 173 6.17 8.98 -7.44
N SER A 174 4.93 9.04 -6.95
CA SER A 174 4.29 10.30 -6.60
C SER A 174 3.68 10.24 -5.22
N PHE A 175 3.86 11.30 -4.44
CA PHE A 175 3.31 11.41 -3.09
C PHE A 175 2.21 12.46 -3.02
N LEU A 176 1.16 12.15 -2.26
CA LEU A 176 0.07 13.06 -1.95
C LEU A 176 -0.23 12.99 -0.45
N ALA A 177 -0.28 14.16 0.20
CA ALA A 177 -0.91 14.31 1.51
C ALA A 177 -2.33 14.88 1.28
N PRO A 178 -3.40 14.06 1.37
CA PRO A 178 -4.75 14.49 1.02
C PRO A 178 -5.16 15.75 1.76
N ALA A 179 -5.91 16.62 1.07
CA ALA A 179 -6.52 17.79 1.69
C ALA A 179 -7.43 17.35 2.85
N PHE A 180 -7.35 18.09 3.96
CA PHE A 180 -8.16 17.81 5.14
C PHE A 180 -9.59 18.37 5.00
N ASP A 181 -9.71 19.53 4.36
CA ASP A 181 -10.95 20.25 4.10
C ASP A 181 -10.95 20.83 2.67
N GLU A 182 -12.06 21.42 2.25
CA GLU A 182 -12.23 22.01 0.91
C GLU A 182 -11.21 23.13 0.63
N ASP A 183 -10.87 23.90 1.66
CA ASP A 183 -9.89 24.99 1.61
C ASP A 183 -8.42 24.49 1.58
N ARG A 184 -8.19 23.18 1.70
CA ARG A 184 -6.88 22.54 1.75
C ARG A 184 -5.99 23.09 2.87
N ASN A 185 -6.55 23.29 4.06
CA ASN A 185 -5.79 23.67 5.23
C ASN A 185 -4.84 22.55 5.70
N ASN A 186 -3.85 22.97 6.49
CA ASN A 186 -2.84 22.08 7.06
C ASN A 186 -3.20 21.69 8.50
N SER A 187 -3.95 20.61 8.65
CA SER A 187 -4.17 19.97 9.95
C SER A 187 -2.85 19.41 10.53
N PRO A 188 -2.78 19.15 11.86
CA PRO A 188 -1.58 18.55 12.47
C PRO A 188 -1.17 17.22 11.83
N SER A 189 -2.14 16.36 11.50
CA SER A 189 -1.87 15.08 10.83
C SER A 189 -1.37 15.28 9.39
N ARG A 190 -1.98 16.20 8.63
CA ARG A 190 -1.53 16.51 7.26
C ARG A 190 -0.09 17.06 7.25
N LYS A 191 0.26 17.94 8.19
CA LYS A 191 1.63 18.45 8.36
C LYS A 191 2.63 17.32 8.61
N LEU A 192 2.27 16.38 9.49
CA LEU A 192 3.12 15.22 9.77
C LEU A 192 3.32 14.34 8.52
N SER A 193 2.25 14.09 7.75
CA SER A 193 2.35 13.40 6.46
C SER A 193 3.24 14.14 5.47
N MET A 194 3.13 15.47 5.37
CA MET A 194 3.98 16.28 4.49
C MET A 194 5.46 16.21 4.89
N GLN A 195 5.77 16.20 6.18
CA GLN A 195 7.14 16.03 6.68
C GLN A 195 7.70 14.64 6.31
N LEU A 196 6.89 13.59 6.47
CA LEU A 196 7.28 12.24 6.07
C LEU A 196 7.52 12.16 4.56
N ILE A 197 6.64 12.76 3.74
CA ILE A 197 6.80 12.85 2.28
C ILE A 197 8.08 13.61 1.91
N ALA A 198 8.43 14.69 2.62
CA ALA A 198 9.66 15.41 2.38
C ALA A 198 10.90 14.54 2.64
N ALA A 199 10.91 13.77 3.74
CA ALA A 199 11.98 12.83 4.05
C ALA A 199 12.08 11.68 3.02
N MET A 200 10.94 11.08 2.65
CA MET A 200 10.89 10.02 1.61
C MET A 200 11.38 10.53 0.27
N ASN A 201 10.94 11.73 -0.14
CA ASN A 201 11.43 12.35 -1.38
C ASN A 201 12.95 12.56 -1.31
N SER A 202 13.46 13.14 -0.23
CA SER A 202 14.91 13.35 -0.07
C SER A 202 15.70 12.05 -0.26
N LYS A 203 15.24 10.95 0.34
CA LYS A 203 15.91 9.65 0.21
C LYS A 203 15.78 9.08 -1.21
N LEU A 204 14.60 9.16 -1.83
CA LEU A 204 14.39 8.65 -3.18
C LEU A 204 15.13 9.46 -4.25
N GLN A 205 15.47 10.72 -4.01
CA GLN A 205 16.33 11.46 -4.94
C GLN A 205 17.74 10.86 -5.08
N GLU A 206 18.21 10.08 -4.10
CA GLU A 206 19.50 9.38 -4.18
C GLU A 206 19.45 8.22 -5.18
N GLU A 207 18.29 7.58 -5.36
CA GLU A 207 18.11 6.39 -6.21
C GLU A 207 17.48 6.74 -7.58
N ILE A 208 16.47 7.62 -7.58
CA ILE A 208 15.67 7.99 -8.74
C ILE A 208 15.59 9.52 -8.90
N PRO A 209 16.74 10.21 -9.08
CA PRO A 209 16.80 11.67 -9.08
C PRO A 209 15.90 12.29 -10.16
N GLY A 210 15.02 13.20 -9.73
CA GLY A 210 14.07 13.91 -10.57
C GLY A 210 12.90 13.08 -11.08
N GLN A 211 12.63 11.89 -10.51
CA GLN A 211 11.51 11.00 -10.87
C GLN A 211 10.46 10.86 -9.76
N VAL A 212 10.51 11.75 -8.75
CA VAL A 212 9.54 11.78 -7.66
C VAL A 212 8.61 12.98 -7.83
N GLY A 213 7.33 12.72 -8.10
CA GLY A 213 6.26 13.72 -8.11
C GLY A 213 5.75 14.01 -6.70
N ARG A 214 5.28 15.24 -6.47
CA ARG A 214 4.53 15.62 -5.27
C ARG A 214 3.30 16.39 -5.71
N TYR A 215 2.15 16.01 -5.20
CA TYR A 215 0.89 16.72 -5.44
C TYR A 215 0.69 17.81 -4.40
N ASP A 216 0.15 18.95 -4.84
CA ASP A 216 -0.10 20.15 -4.04
C ASP A 216 -1.50 20.13 -3.36
#